data_AF-A0A3P8KIN6-F1
#
_entry.id   AF-A0A3P8KIN6-F1
#
_cell.length_a   1.000
_cell.length_b   1.000
_cell.length_c   1.000
_cell.angle_alpha   90.00
_cell.angle_beta   90.00
_cell.angle_gamma   90.00
#
_symmetry.space_group_name_H-M   'P 1'
#
loop_
_entity.id
_entity.type
_entity.pdbx_description
1 polymer ?
#
loop_
_entity_poly.entity_id
_entity_poly.type
_entity_poly.pdbx_seq_one_letter_code
_entity_poly.pdbx_strand_id
1 'polypeptide(L)'
;MPRPDPRAPKLGQQSLFDDEPTAAKVNGQVTRGRHSEAIDRSIHAAYAKGYIEDVDEAAVTLLRAIGTNFDEAERQRDLWAVSKALPGAVDLLDRLHMTPESRVTEGEDEMAGLIREMMSAEQEATGGDTEVHHPAP
;
A
#
# COMPACT_ATOMS: atom_id res chain seq x y z
N MET A 1 -35.41 -37.22 26.89
CA MET A 1 -34.16 -36.48 26.58
C MET A 1 -34.27 -35.93 25.16
N PRO A 2 -34.25 -34.60 24.94
CA PRO A 2 -34.17 -34.03 23.59
C PRO A 2 -32.85 -34.45 22.92
N ARG A 3 -32.86 -34.70 21.60
CA ARG A 3 -31.63 -34.98 20.85
C ARG A 3 -30.78 -33.70 20.77
N PRO A 4 -29.47 -33.76 21.09
CA PRO A 4 -28.57 -32.63 20.88
C PRO A 4 -28.48 -32.24 19.40
N ASP A 5 -28.50 -30.94 19.13
CA ASP A 5 -28.44 -30.37 17.77
C ASP A 5 -27.09 -30.72 17.10
N PRO A 6 -27.09 -31.42 15.96
CA PRO A 6 -25.87 -31.82 15.26
C PRO A 6 -25.07 -30.65 14.67
N ARG A 7 -25.65 -29.44 14.59
CA ARG A 7 -24.97 -28.24 14.08
C ARG A 7 -24.41 -27.33 15.16
N ALA A 8 -24.61 -27.65 16.44
CA ALA A 8 -24.07 -26.85 17.51
C ALA A 8 -22.53 -27.00 17.56
N PRO A 9 -21.76 -25.88 17.53
CA PRO A 9 -20.31 -25.93 17.64
C PRO A 9 -19.90 -26.52 18.99
N LYS A 10 -18.92 -27.43 18.95
CA LYS A 10 -18.42 -28.12 20.16
C LYS A 10 -17.36 -27.26 20.87
N LEU A 11 -17.24 -27.43 22.18
CA LEU A 11 -16.22 -26.78 22.99
C LEU A 11 -14.82 -27.11 22.42
N GLY A 12 -14.04 -26.09 22.05
CA GLY A 12 -12.69 -26.24 21.47
C GLY A 12 -12.59 -26.05 19.96
N GLN A 13 -13.70 -25.82 19.24
CA GLN A 13 -13.68 -25.61 17.78
C GLN A 13 -13.53 -24.14 17.35
N GLN A 14 -13.36 -23.22 18.31
CA GLN A 14 -13.29 -21.76 18.08
C GLN A 14 -11.90 -21.28 17.62
N SER A 15 -10.87 -22.14 17.63
CA SER A 15 -9.46 -21.73 17.46
C SER A 15 -8.82 -22.15 16.11
N LEU A 16 -9.57 -22.78 15.20
CA LEU A 16 -9.04 -23.25 13.91
C LEU A 16 -9.35 -22.30 12.75
N PHE A 17 -10.17 -21.30 12.99
CA PHE A 17 -10.41 -20.17 12.12
C PHE A 17 -10.12 -18.93 12.95
N ASP A 18 -8.83 -18.64 13.12
CA ASP A 18 -8.42 -17.31 13.57
C ASP A 18 -9.19 -16.32 12.70
N ASP A 19 -9.93 -15.42 13.36
CA ASP A 19 -10.73 -14.39 12.73
C ASP A 19 -9.81 -13.54 11.83
N GLU A 20 -9.67 -13.94 10.57
CA GLU A 20 -9.39 -13.00 9.51
C GLU A 20 -10.41 -11.86 9.65
N PRO A 21 -9.99 -10.60 9.49
CA PRO A 21 -10.85 -9.45 9.71
C PRO A 21 -12.11 -9.63 8.86
N THR A 22 -13.19 -10.02 9.53
CA THR A 22 -14.45 -10.34 8.88
C THR A 22 -15.18 -9.03 8.74
N ALA A 23 -15.17 -8.48 7.53
CA ALA A 23 -16.28 -7.73 6.92
C ALA A 23 -17.12 -7.02 7.98
N ALA A 24 -16.70 -5.84 8.45
CA ALA A 24 -17.34 -5.14 9.58
C ALA A 24 -18.87 -5.21 9.45
N LYS A 25 -19.54 -5.93 10.36
CA LYS A 25 -20.99 -6.13 10.31
C LYS A 25 -21.67 -5.14 11.24
N VAL A 26 -22.51 -4.27 10.71
CA VAL A 26 -23.44 -3.44 11.49
C VAL A 26 -24.84 -4.00 11.24
N ASN A 27 -25.56 -4.36 12.31
CA ASN A 27 -26.91 -4.94 12.24
C ASN A 27 -27.05 -6.20 11.38
N GLY A 28 -26.03 -7.07 11.38
CA GLY A 28 -26.05 -8.33 10.63
C GLY A 28 -25.86 -8.18 9.12
N GLN A 29 -25.71 -6.96 8.62
CA GLN A 29 -25.31 -6.68 7.24
C GLN A 29 -23.79 -6.49 7.19
N VAL A 30 -23.15 -7.17 6.24
CA VAL A 30 -21.75 -6.89 5.88
C VAL A 30 -21.70 -5.45 5.37
N THR A 31 -21.12 -4.53 6.14
CA THR A 31 -21.07 -3.11 5.75
C THR A 31 -19.98 -2.81 4.75
N ARG A 32 -18.99 -3.72 4.62
CA ARG A 32 -17.86 -3.64 3.70
C ARG A 32 -17.48 -5.04 3.20
N GLY A 33 -17.28 -5.18 1.90
CA GLY A 33 -16.83 -6.46 1.34
C GLY A 33 -15.32 -6.65 1.45
N ARG A 34 -14.85 -7.82 1.00
CA ARG A 34 -13.46 -8.26 1.09
C ARG A 34 -12.46 -7.26 0.47
N HIS A 35 -12.81 -6.64 -0.64
CA HIS A 35 -11.93 -5.76 -1.39
C HIS A 35 -11.78 -4.41 -0.70
N SER A 36 -12.88 -3.79 -0.26
CA SER A 36 -12.83 -2.53 0.49
C SER A 36 -12.03 -2.67 1.79
N GLU A 37 -12.19 -3.78 2.52
CA GLU A 37 -11.40 -4.02 3.73
C GLU A 37 -9.91 -4.22 3.46
N ALA A 38 -9.56 -4.96 2.41
CA ALA A 38 -8.16 -5.15 2.03
C ALA A 38 -7.52 -3.80 1.65
N ILE A 39 -8.24 -2.96 0.92
CA ILE A 39 -7.78 -1.61 0.56
C ILE A 39 -7.58 -0.75 1.80
N ASP A 40 -8.53 -0.72 2.73
CA ASP A 40 -8.40 0.10 3.95
C ASP A 40 -7.24 -0.36 4.84
N ARG A 41 -7.01 -1.67 4.99
CA ARG A 41 -5.85 -2.19 5.72
C ARG A 41 -4.54 -1.77 5.07
N SER A 42 -4.46 -1.85 3.74
CA SER A 42 -3.26 -1.44 2.99
C SER A 42 -3.02 0.07 3.07
N ILE A 43 -4.07 0.89 2.96
CA ILE A 43 -3.99 2.35 3.12
C ILE A 43 -3.46 2.68 4.52
N HIS A 44 -4.02 2.07 5.57
CA HIS A 44 -3.58 2.29 6.94
C HIS A 44 -2.09 1.93 7.12
N ALA A 45 -1.66 0.80 6.57
CA ALA A 45 -0.26 0.39 6.61
C ALA A 45 0.65 1.34 5.81
N ALA A 46 0.16 1.91 4.71
CA ALA A 46 0.91 2.85 3.87
C ALA A 46 1.11 4.20 4.55
N TYR A 47 0.07 4.76 5.20
CA TYR A 47 0.21 5.94 6.07
C TYR A 47 1.20 5.69 7.21
N ALA A 48 1.13 4.53 7.87
CA ALA A 48 2.05 4.19 8.96
C ALA A 48 3.52 4.10 8.51
N LYS A 49 3.77 3.85 7.22
CA LYS A 49 5.10 3.80 6.61
C LYS A 49 5.51 5.10 5.92
N GLY A 50 4.64 6.11 5.88
CA GLY A 50 4.89 7.38 5.20
C GLY A 50 4.88 7.32 3.67
N TYR A 51 4.30 6.27 3.07
CA TYR A 51 4.18 6.17 1.60
C TYR A 51 3.04 7.03 1.03
N ILE A 52 2.11 7.44 1.89
CA ILE A 52 0.94 8.23 1.53
C ILE A 52 0.87 9.37 2.54
N GLU A 53 0.65 10.58 2.04
CA GLU A 53 0.51 11.80 2.81
C GLU A 53 -0.92 12.34 2.74
N ASP A 54 -1.24 13.34 3.56
CA ASP A 54 -2.57 13.97 3.56
C ASP A 54 -2.92 14.58 2.19
N VAL A 55 -1.92 14.99 1.40
CA VAL A 55 -2.11 15.50 0.04
C VAL A 55 -2.69 14.46 -0.93
N ASP A 56 -2.54 13.17 -0.61
CA ASP A 56 -3.02 12.05 -1.42
C ASP A 56 -4.46 11.63 -1.08
N GLU A 57 -5.14 12.34 -0.18
CA GLU A 57 -6.49 11.97 0.29
C GLU A 57 -7.50 11.79 -0.86
N ALA A 58 -7.37 12.58 -1.93
CA ALA A 58 -8.20 12.44 -3.13
C ALA A 58 -7.99 11.09 -3.83
N ALA A 59 -6.75 10.65 -3.98
CA ALA A 59 -6.40 9.36 -4.56
C ALA A 59 -6.84 8.20 -3.65
N VAL A 60 -6.65 8.34 -2.33
CA VAL A 60 -7.13 7.37 -1.33
C VAL A 60 -8.65 7.20 -1.40
N THR A 61 -9.39 8.30 -1.57
CA THR A 61 -10.86 8.27 -1.66
C THR A 61 -11.33 7.55 -2.93
N LEU A 62 -10.67 7.80 -4.06
CA LEU A 62 -10.94 7.08 -5.30
C LEU A 62 -10.65 5.57 -5.16
N LEU A 63 -9.55 5.21 -4.50
CA LEU A 63 -9.19 3.81 -4.27
C LEU A 63 -10.25 3.10 -3.40
N ARG A 64 -10.77 3.75 -2.36
CA ARG A 64 -11.88 3.23 -1.54
C ARG A 64 -13.17 3.02 -2.34
N ALA A 65 -13.49 3.96 -3.25
CA ALA A 65 -14.65 3.83 -4.13
C ALA A 65 -14.50 2.63 -5.08
N ILE A 66 -13.30 2.42 -5.63
CA ILE A 66 -12.98 1.23 -6.45
C ILE A 66 -13.14 -0.06 -5.65
N GLY A 67 -12.65 -0.10 -4.40
CA GLY A 67 -12.81 -1.26 -3.52
C GLY A 67 -14.27 -1.65 -3.30
N THR A 68 -15.12 -0.65 -3.07
CA THR A 68 -16.57 -0.84 -2.91
C THR A 68 -17.22 -1.33 -4.22
N ASN A 69 -16.77 -0.82 -5.37
CA ASN A 69 -17.24 -1.28 -6.68
C ASN A 69 -16.88 -2.75 -6.94
N PHE A 70 -15.66 -3.18 -6.55
CA PHE A 70 -15.29 -4.59 -6.65
C PHE A 70 -16.12 -5.49 -5.76
N ASP A 71 -16.45 -5.04 -4.54
CA ASP A 71 -17.33 -5.79 -3.65
C ASP A 71 -18.75 -5.94 -4.23
N GLU A 72 -19.27 -4.90 -4.89
CA GLU A 72 -20.57 -4.94 -5.55
C GLU A 72 -20.53 -5.85 -6.78
N ALA A 73 -19.49 -5.72 -7.62
CA ALA A 73 -19.30 -6.55 -8.80
C ALA A 73 -19.14 -8.03 -8.44
N GLU A 74 -18.42 -8.35 -7.35
CA GLU A 74 -18.33 -9.71 -6.82
C GLU A 74 -19.70 -10.23 -6.39
N ARG A 75 -20.50 -9.42 -5.67
CA ARG A 75 -21.85 -9.78 -5.24
C ARG A 75 -22.78 -10.06 -6.42
N GLN A 76 -22.66 -9.28 -7.49
CA GLN A 76 -23.44 -9.43 -8.72
C GLN A 76 -22.87 -10.51 -9.66
N ARG A 77 -21.69 -11.08 -9.36
CA ARG A 77 -20.92 -11.98 -10.22
C ARG A 77 -20.59 -11.36 -11.59
N ASP A 78 -20.45 -10.05 -11.64
CA ASP A 78 -20.08 -9.32 -12.85
C ASP A 78 -18.55 -9.22 -12.96
N LEU A 79 -17.95 -10.27 -13.53
CA LEU A 79 -16.51 -10.33 -13.79
C LEU A 79 -16.05 -9.28 -14.81
N TRP A 80 -16.95 -8.82 -15.69
CA TRP A 80 -16.63 -7.83 -16.70
C TRP A 80 -16.41 -6.45 -16.07
N ALA A 81 -17.28 -6.06 -15.14
CA ALA A 81 -17.12 -4.83 -14.36
C ALA A 81 -15.78 -4.80 -13.60
N VAL A 82 -15.39 -5.92 -12.97
CA VAL A 82 -14.07 -6.04 -12.31
C VAL A 82 -12.94 -5.85 -13.32
N SER A 83 -12.98 -6.53 -14.46
CA SER A 83 -11.93 -6.47 -15.47
C SER A 83 -11.71 -5.06 -16.05
N LYS A 84 -12.77 -4.24 -16.11
CA LYS A 84 -12.70 -2.87 -16.63
C LYS A 84 -12.10 -1.89 -15.64
N ALA A 85 -12.36 -2.06 -14.35
CA ALA A 85 -11.83 -1.18 -13.31
C ALA A 85 -10.40 -1.55 -12.88
N LEU A 86 -9.94 -2.78 -13.14
CA LEU A 86 -8.63 -3.27 -12.70
C LEU A 86 -7.43 -2.43 -13.20
N PRO A 87 -7.32 -2.02 -14.48
CA PRO A 87 -6.17 -1.24 -14.94
C PRO A 87 -6.04 0.11 -14.23
N GLY A 88 -7.16 0.81 -14.01
CA GLY A 88 -7.17 2.08 -13.28
C GLY A 88 -6.86 1.91 -11.79
N ALA A 89 -7.27 0.78 -11.19
CA ALA A 89 -6.94 0.45 -9.82
C ALA A 89 -5.42 0.21 -9.64
N VAL A 90 -4.80 -0.53 -10.57
CA VAL A 90 -3.36 -0.80 -10.54
C VAL A 90 -2.55 0.48 -10.73
N ASP A 91 -2.92 1.33 -11.70
CA ASP A 91 -2.28 2.63 -11.93
C ASP A 91 -2.34 3.54 -10.69
N LEU A 92 -3.47 3.54 -9.98
CA LEU A 92 -3.63 4.32 -8.76
C LEU A 92 -2.80 3.76 -7.59
N LEU A 93 -2.74 2.44 -7.45
CA LEU A 93 -1.89 1.79 -6.44
C LEU A 93 -0.41 2.05 -6.70
N ASP A 94 0.01 2.08 -7.96
CA ASP A 94 1.38 2.36 -8.36
C ASP A 94 1.77 3.80 -7.99
N ARG A 95 0.92 4.78 -8.32
CA ARG A 95 1.13 6.19 -7.95
C ARG A 95 1.15 6.46 -6.45
N LEU A 96 0.48 5.62 -5.66
CA LEU A 96 0.47 5.72 -4.18
C LEU A 96 1.60 4.92 -3.53
N HIS A 97 2.59 4.46 -4.31
CA HIS A 97 3.70 3.65 -3.83
C HIS A 97 3.27 2.34 -3.14
N MET A 98 2.07 1.84 -3.49
CA MET A 98 1.47 0.65 -2.90
C MET A 98 1.87 -0.64 -3.63
N THR A 99 2.57 -0.57 -4.77
CA THR A 99 3.12 -1.75 -5.49
C THR A 99 4.56 -2.05 -5.06
N PRO A 100 5.03 -3.31 -5.13
CA PRO A 100 6.44 -3.63 -4.91
C PRO A 100 7.37 -2.87 -5.86
N GLU A 101 7.00 -2.80 -7.14
CA GLU A 101 7.78 -2.17 -8.19
C GLU A 101 8.01 -0.68 -7.93
N SER A 102 6.95 0.08 -7.59
CA SER A 102 7.06 1.51 -7.31
C SER A 102 8.03 1.84 -6.17
N ARG A 103 8.13 0.96 -5.16
CA ARG A 103 9.00 1.15 -4.00
C ARG A 103 10.47 0.82 -4.27
N VAL A 104 10.75 -0.04 -5.25
CA VAL A 104 12.14 -0.39 -5.61
C VAL A 104 12.78 0.76 -6.39
N THR A 105 12.04 1.35 -7.34
CA THR A 105 12.56 2.45 -8.18
C THR A 105 12.93 3.67 -7.34
N GLU A 106 12.14 4.00 -6.33
CA GLU A 106 12.42 5.11 -5.41
C GLU A 106 13.72 4.90 -4.61
N GLY A 107 13.94 3.68 -4.10
CA GLY A 107 15.19 3.36 -3.40
C GLY A 107 16.42 3.44 -4.30
N GLU A 108 16.30 3.05 -5.57
CA GLU A 108 17.38 3.16 -6.56
C GLU A 108 17.70 4.63 -6.89
N ASP A 109 16.67 5.47 -7.05
CA ASP A 109 16.83 6.89 -7.33
C ASP A 109 17.44 7.66 -6.14
N GLU A 110 17.02 7.35 -4.91
CA GLU A 110 17.61 7.92 -3.68
C GLU A 110 19.09 7.54 -3.54
N MET A 111 19.44 6.27 -3.75
CA MET A 111 20.84 5.82 -3.73
C MET A 111 21.67 6.50 -4.82
N ALA A 112 21.14 6.64 -6.04
CA ALA A 112 21.81 7.35 -7.13
C ALA A 112 21.96 8.86 -6.85
N GLY A 113 21.02 9.47 -6.11
CA GLY A 113 21.11 10.84 -5.62
C GLY A 113 22.28 11.01 -4.63
N LEU A 114 22.33 10.17 -3.59
CA LEU A 114 23.38 10.20 -2.57
C LEU A 114 24.78 9.96 -3.15
N ILE A 115 24.91 9.02 -4.09
CA ILE A 115 26.20 8.77 -4.78
C ILE A 115 26.66 10.01 -5.55
N ARG A 116 25.75 10.68 -6.25
CA ARG A 116 26.07 11.92 -6.98
C ARG A 116 26.48 13.03 -6.02
N GLU A 117 25.77 13.21 -4.92
CA GLU A 117 26.08 14.21 -3.90
C GLU A 117 27.48 13.98 -3.31
N MET A 118 27.81 12.73 -2.98
CA MET A 118 29.14 12.36 -2.46
C MET A 118 30.26 12.63 -3.48
N MET A 119 30.05 12.27 -4.74
CA MET A 119 31.02 12.55 -5.81
C MET A 119 31.21 14.07 -6.03
N SER A 120 30.13 14.86 -5.98
CA SER A 120 30.25 16.32 -6.07
C SER A 120 30.96 16.94 -4.87
N ALA A 121 30.72 16.44 -3.65
CA ALA A 121 31.38 16.93 -2.45
C ALA A 121 32.89 16.64 -2.44
N GLU A 122 33.32 15.48 -2.96
CA GLU A 122 34.74 15.15 -3.14
C GLU A 122 35.43 16.04 -4.18
N GLN A 123 34.69 16.42 -5.23
CA GLN A 123 35.22 17.24 -6.32
C GLN A 123 35.36 18.73 -5.92
N GLU A 124 34.47 19.23 -5.07
CA GLU A 124 34.63 20.56 -4.44
C GLU A 124 35.79 20.59 -3.43
N ALA A 125 36.00 19.51 -2.67
CA ALA A 125 37.11 19.40 -1.71
C ALA A 125 38.50 19.35 -2.37
N THR A 126 38.59 18.93 -3.64
CA THR A 126 39.86 18.81 -4.39
C THR A 126 40.14 19.99 -5.33
N GLY A 127 39.20 20.94 -5.48
CA GLY A 127 39.32 22.11 -6.35
C GLY A 127 39.82 23.40 -5.68
N GLY A 128 40.17 23.36 -4.39
CA GLY A 128 40.73 24.52 -3.67
C GLY A 128 42.19 24.79 -4.05
N ASP A 129 42.41 25.87 -4.81
CA ASP A 129 43.71 26.39 -5.25
C ASP A 129 44.86 26.23 -4.24
N THR A 130 45.80 25.33 -4.54
CA THR A 130 47.20 25.51 -4.13
C THR A 130 47.93 26.31 -5.20
N GLU A 131 47.75 27.64 -5.20
CA GLU A 131 48.74 28.55 -5.78
C GLU A 131 50.00 28.50 -4.92
N VAL A 132 50.92 27.61 -5.27
CA VAL A 132 52.25 27.53 -4.65
C VAL A 132 53.09 28.68 -5.21
N HIS A 133 53.01 29.85 -4.57
CA HIS A 133 53.85 30.99 -4.92
C HIS A 133 55.32 30.64 -4.62
N HIS A 134 56.08 30.30 -5.66
CA HIS A 134 57.53 30.14 -5.59
C HIS A 134 58.18 31.53 -5.50
N PRO A 135 58.98 31.86 -4.47
CA PRO A 135 59.85 33.03 -4.53
C PRO A 135 61.05 32.70 -5.42
N ALA A 136 61.21 33.47 -6.49
CA ALA A 136 62.35 33.39 -7.41
C ALA A 136 63.65 33.88 -6.73
N PRO A 137 64.84 33.41 -7.19
CA PRO A 137 66.14 33.58 -6.50
C PRO A 137 66.71 35.00 -6.53
#